data_AF-A0A9E4V3X9-F1
#
_entry.id   AF-A0A9E4V3X9-F1
#
_cell.length_a   1.000
_cell.length_b   1.000
_cell.length_c   1.000
_cell.angle_alpha   90.00
_cell.angle_beta   90.00
_cell.angle_gamma   90.00
#
_symmetry.space_group_name_H-M   'P 1'
#
loop_
_entity.id
_entity.type
_entity.pdbx_description
1 polymer ?
#
loop_
_entity_poly.entity_id
_entity_poly.type
_entity_poly.pdbx_seq_one_letter_code
_entity_poly.pdbx_strand_id
1 'polypeptide(L)'
;FTLIELLVVVGIIVALAAVIVPLVIQFSGRGDVGAASAEWDAIQSAIDTMMADNTLTTLTASSGSAAFILDSTNFVGGQTLADYVRDTTTVYCYTWAGSGRILTQVAVTSGGACP
;
A
#
# COMPACT_ATOMS: atom_id res chain seq x y z
N PHE A 1 36.47 34.28 -11.87
CA PHE A 1 35.25 33.99 -11.08
C PHE A 1 35.37 34.71 -9.76
N THR A 2 34.41 35.57 -9.43
CA THR A 2 34.48 36.49 -8.30
C THR A 2 33.52 36.07 -7.18
N LEU A 3 33.69 36.67 -5.99
CA LEU A 3 32.88 36.37 -4.81
C LEU A 3 31.41 36.79 -5.01
N ILE A 4 31.16 37.90 -5.72
CA ILE A 4 29.80 38.37 -6.01
C ILE A 4 29.07 37.46 -7.00
N GLU A 5 29.77 36.85 -7.96
CA GLU A 5 29.18 35.84 -8.85
C GLU A 5 28.65 34.64 -8.07
N LEU A 6 29.41 34.14 -7.10
CA LEU A 6 28.94 33.02 -6.26
C LEU A 6 27.77 33.42 -5.35
N LEU A 7 27.74 34.66 -4.85
CA LEU A 7 26.66 35.13 -3.99
C LEU A 7 25.32 35.18 -4.73
N VAL A 8 25.31 35.69 -5.97
CA VAL A 8 24.09 35.76 -6.78
C VAL A 8 23.59 34.35 -7.12
N VAL A 9 24.50 33.44 -7.50
CA VAL A 9 24.13 32.05 -7.84
C VAL A 9 23.49 31.34 -6.65
N VAL A 10 24.12 31.40 -5.48
CA VAL A 10 23.58 30.78 -4.26
C VAL A 10 22.25 31.43 -3.87
N GLY A 11 22.12 32.75 -4.00
CA GLY A 11 20.88 33.47 -3.74
C GLY A 11 19.71 32.96 -4.59
N ILE A 12 19.94 32.73 -5.89
CA ILE A 12 18.91 32.17 -6.79
C ILE A 12 18.58 30.72 -6.42
N ILE A 13 19.58 29.89 -6.12
CA ILE A 13 19.36 28.48 -5.73
C ILE A 13 18.50 28.39 -4.47
N VAL A 14 18.77 29.20 -3.45
CA VAL A 14 17.99 29.22 -2.21
C VAL A 14 16.55 29.66 -2.46
N ALA A 15 16.34 30.70 -3.27
CA ALA A 15 15.00 31.17 -3.62
C ALA A 15 14.19 30.10 -4.38
N LEU A 16 14.80 29.38 -5.33
CA LEU A 16 14.15 28.29 -6.06
C LEU A 16 13.86 27.08 -5.17
N ALA A 17 14.81 26.69 -4.33
CA ALA A 17 14.64 25.58 -3.39
C ALA A 17 13.48 25.85 -2.41
N ALA A 18 13.34 27.08 -1.92
CA ALA A 18 12.26 27.45 -1.01
C ALA A 18 10.85 27.21 -1.59
N VAL A 19 10.68 27.35 -2.90
CA VAL A 19 9.37 27.14 -3.57
C VAL A 19 9.18 25.68 -3.99
N ILE A 20 10.22 25.00 -4.47
CA ILE A 20 10.12 23.65 -5.05
C ILE A 20 10.04 22.56 -3.97
N VAL A 21 10.78 22.71 -2.87
CA VAL A 21 10.90 21.65 -1.84
C VAL A 21 9.55 21.25 -1.22
N PRO A 22 8.68 22.18 -0.78
CA PRO A 22 7.37 21.82 -0.22
C PRO A 22 6.48 21.07 -1.22
N LEU A 23 6.57 21.46 -2.50
CA LEU A 23 5.78 20.86 -3.57
C LEU A 23 6.18 19.40 -3.81
N VAL A 24 7.49 19.11 -3.86
CA VAL A 24 8.01 17.75 -4.05
C VAL A 24 7.65 16.84 -2.86
N ILE A 25 7.73 17.35 -1.62
CA ILE A 25 7.33 16.59 -0.42
C ILE A 25 5.85 16.20 -0.51
N GLN A 26 4.98 17.13 -0.92
CA GLN A 26 3.56 16.83 -1.06
C GLN A 26 3.29 15.80 -2.16
N PHE A 27 4.01 15.85 -3.28
CA PHE A 27 3.87 14.86 -4.35
C PHE A 27 4.26 13.45 -3.91
N SER A 28 5.33 13.32 -3.10
CA SER A 28 5.73 12.02 -2.55
C SER A 28 4.60 11.39 -1.73
N GLY A 29 4.00 12.15 -0.80
CA GLY A 29 2.90 11.62 0.03
C GLY A 29 1.64 11.26 -0.77
N ARG A 30 1.36 11.94 -1.88
CA ARG A 30 0.27 11.55 -2.79
C ARG A 30 0.55 10.22 -3.50
N GLY A 31 1.82 9.93 -3.81
CA GLY A 31 2.25 8.66 -4.37
C GLY A 31 1.91 7.49 -3.44
N ASP A 32 2.21 7.64 -2.15
CA ASP A 32 1.93 6.60 -1.14
C ASP A 32 0.42 6.35 -0.97
N VAL A 33 -0.39 7.41 -0.93
CA VAL A 33 -1.86 7.28 -0.87
C VAL A 33 -2.41 6.61 -2.14
N GLY A 34 -1.87 6.96 -3.31
CA GLY A 34 -2.20 6.33 -4.58
C GLY A 34 -1.86 4.83 -4.58
N ALA A 35 -0.66 4.47 -4.11
CA ALA A 35 -0.24 3.08 -4.00
C ALA A 35 -1.11 2.28 -3.04
N ALA A 36 -1.43 2.83 -1.86
CA ALA A 36 -2.30 2.20 -0.88
C ALA A 36 -3.70 1.90 -1.45
N SER A 37 -4.31 2.88 -2.12
CA SER A 37 -5.63 2.69 -2.76
C SER A 37 -5.60 1.67 -3.90
N ALA A 38 -4.58 1.71 -4.75
CA ALA A 38 -4.42 0.75 -5.83
C ALA A 38 -4.25 -0.70 -5.31
N GLU A 39 -3.44 -0.90 -4.27
CA GLU A 39 -3.27 -2.22 -3.65
C GLU A 39 -4.58 -2.70 -3.00
N TRP A 40 -5.31 -1.82 -2.32
CA TRP A 40 -6.62 -2.15 -1.74
C TRP A 40 -7.58 -2.68 -2.80
N ASP A 41 -7.75 -1.97 -3.91
CA ASP A 41 -8.68 -2.35 -4.98
C ASP A 41 -8.23 -3.64 -5.68
N ALA A 42 -6.93 -3.81 -5.90
CA ALA A 42 -6.37 -5.03 -6.48
C ALA A 42 -6.63 -6.26 -5.60
N ILE A 43 -6.39 -6.15 -4.29
CA ILE A 43 -6.61 -7.26 -3.36
C ILE A 43 -8.10 -7.54 -3.17
N GLN A 44 -8.96 -6.53 -3.07
CA GLN A 44 -10.41 -6.75 -2.97
C GLN A 44 -10.93 -7.46 -4.23
N SER A 45 -10.49 -7.03 -5.41
CA SER A 45 -10.85 -7.69 -6.66
C SER A 45 -10.33 -9.13 -6.73
N ALA A 46 -9.12 -9.39 -6.22
CA ALA A 46 -8.57 -10.75 -6.18
C ALA A 46 -9.38 -11.66 -5.25
N ILE A 47 -9.76 -11.18 -4.07
CA ILE A 47 -10.62 -11.92 -3.13
C ILE A 47 -11.99 -12.18 -3.75
N ASP A 48 -12.60 -11.17 -4.36
CA ASP A 48 -13.92 -11.30 -4.98
C ASP A 48 -13.90 -12.29 -6.16
N THR A 49 -12.85 -12.27 -6.97
CA THR A 49 -12.67 -13.22 -8.08
C THR A 49 -12.47 -14.64 -7.55
N MET A 50 -11.63 -14.82 -6.54
CA MET A 50 -11.39 -16.12 -5.90
C MET A 50 -12.67 -16.68 -5.26
N MET A 51 -13.49 -15.83 -4.64
CA MET A 51 -14.79 -16.24 -4.10
C MET A 51 -15.78 -16.62 -5.20
N ALA A 52 -15.82 -15.86 -6.29
CA ALA A 52 -16.69 -16.16 -7.43
C ALA A 52 -16.33 -17.50 -8.09
N ASP A 53 -15.05 -17.72 -8.39
CA ASP A 53 -14.57 -18.92 -9.09
C ASP A 53 -14.76 -20.19 -8.27
N ASN A 54 -14.61 -20.08 -6.95
CA ASN A 54 -14.74 -21.22 -6.04
C ASN A 54 -16.13 -21.32 -5.40
N THR A 55 -17.10 -20.52 -5.86
CA THR A 55 -18.49 -20.48 -5.35
C THR A 55 -18.57 -20.27 -3.83
N LEU A 56 -17.63 -19.52 -3.28
CA LEU A 56 -17.55 -19.24 -1.85
C LEU A 56 -18.45 -18.07 -1.49
N THR A 57 -19.24 -18.25 -0.44
CA THR A 57 -20.06 -17.17 0.15
C THR A 57 -19.45 -16.63 1.43
N THR A 58 -18.50 -17.36 2.01
CA THR A 58 -17.83 -17.02 3.26
C THR A 58 -16.35 -17.42 3.25
N LEU A 59 -15.51 -16.57 3.82
CA LEU A 59 -14.09 -16.82 4.14
C LEU A 59 -13.88 -16.89 5.65
N THR A 60 -12.71 -17.36 6.06
CA THR A 60 -12.23 -17.27 7.43
C THR A 60 -11.83 -15.82 7.69
N ALA A 61 -12.55 -15.13 8.58
CA ALA A 61 -12.26 -13.74 8.92
C ALA A 61 -10.89 -13.60 9.61
N SER A 62 -10.23 -12.45 9.42
CA SER A 62 -9.00 -12.13 10.16
C SER A 62 -9.26 -12.08 11.67
N SER A 63 -8.33 -12.55 12.49
CA SER A 63 -8.46 -12.66 13.95
C SER A 63 -8.41 -11.32 14.73
N GLY A 64 -8.76 -10.21 14.08
CA GLY A 64 -8.80 -8.86 14.66
C GLY A 64 -7.48 -8.08 14.58
N SER A 65 -6.35 -8.75 14.41
CA SER A 65 -5.04 -8.12 14.10
C SER A 65 -4.86 -7.99 12.60
N ALA A 66 -4.20 -6.92 12.15
CA ALA A 66 -3.88 -6.76 10.74
C ALA A 66 -2.77 -7.75 10.36
N ALA A 67 -2.83 -8.31 9.16
CA ALA A 67 -1.83 -9.24 8.66
C ALA A 67 -1.50 -8.94 7.19
N PHE A 68 -0.30 -9.31 6.77
CA PHE A 68 0.01 -9.36 5.34
C PHE A 68 -0.88 -10.41 4.68
N ILE A 69 -1.37 -10.09 3.48
CA ILE A 69 -1.99 -11.08 2.62
C ILE A 69 -0.88 -11.64 1.74
N LEU A 70 -0.58 -12.92 1.93
CA LEU A 70 0.31 -13.67 1.09
C LEU A 70 -0.51 -14.37 0.00
N ASP A 71 0.14 -14.67 -1.12
CA ASP A 71 -0.42 -15.52 -2.15
C ASP A 71 -0.88 -16.88 -1.60
N SER A 72 -0.16 -17.42 -0.62
CA SER A 72 -0.43 -18.67 0.07
C SER A 72 -1.38 -18.54 1.27
N THR A 73 -1.89 -17.34 1.56
CA THR A 73 -2.85 -17.16 2.66
C THR A 73 -4.09 -18.00 2.37
N ASN A 74 -4.37 -18.96 3.24
CA ASN A 74 -5.55 -19.82 3.13
C ASN A 74 -6.75 -19.08 3.70
N PHE A 75 -7.61 -18.58 2.82
CA PHE A 75 -8.82 -17.88 3.23
C PHE A 75 -9.92 -18.85 3.66
N VAL A 76 -10.02 -20.03 3.06
CA VAL A 76 -10.91 -21.12 3.49
C VAL A 76 -10.57 -22.39 2.74
N GLY A 77 -10.52 -23.54 3.42
CA GLY A 77 -10.50 -24.84 2.73
C GLY A 77 -9.33 -25.10 1.76
N GLY A 78 -8.23 -24.34 1.87
CA GLY A 78 -7.09 -24.43 0.94
C GLY A 78 -7.14 -23.43 -0.21
N GLN A 79 -8.16 -22.56 -0.25
CA GLN A 79 -8.31 -21.52 -1.25
C GLN A 79 -7.39 -20.35 -0.92
N THR A 80 -6.47 -20.11 -1.83
CA THR A 80 -5.42 -19.10 -1.71
C THR A 80 -5.52 -18.08 -2.86
N LEU A 81 -4.76 -17.00 -2.77
CA LEU A 81 -4.77 -15.94 -3.77
C LEU A 81 -3.73 -16.16 -4.89
N ALA A 82 -2.97 -17.25 -4.88
CA ALA A 82 -1.85 -17.48 -5.80
C ALA A 82 -2.16 -17.32 -7.29
N ASP A 83 -3.35 -17.68 -7.74
CA ASP A 83 -3.77 -17.51 -9.15
C ASP A 83 -4.43 -16.14 -9.43
N TYR A 84 -4.71 -15.35 -8.38
CA TYR A 84 -5.50 -14.12 -8.42
C TYR A 84 -4.68 -12.86 -8.13
N VAL A 85 -3.48 -12.99 -7.53
CA VAL A 85 -2.55 -11.88 -7.29
C VAL A 85 -1.31 -11.97 -8.15
N ARG A 86 -0.68 -10.82 -8.40
CA ARG A 86 0.58 -10.73 -9.16
C ARG A 86 1.81 -10.84 -8.25
N ASP A 87 1.69 -10.33 -7.04
CA ASP A 87 2.77 -10.29 -6.06
C ASP A 87 2.50 -11.29 -4.93
N THR A 88 3.55 -11.90 -4.40
CA THR A 88 3.45 -12.95 -3.40
C THR A 88 3.10 -12.44 -1.99
N THR A 89 3.25 -11.14 -1.75
CA THR A 89 2.94 -10.49 -0.47
C THR A 89 2.50 -9.04 -0.69
N THR A 90 1.57 -8.57 0.13
CA THR A 90 1.17 -7.16 0.18
C THR A 90 2.20 -6.29 0.88
N VAL A 91 2.22 -4.99 0.55
CA VAL A 91 3.04 -3.98 1.26
C VAL A 91 2.33 -3.54 2.54
N TYR A 92 1.00 -3.43 2.50
CA TYR A 92 0.18 -3.06 3.64
C TYR A 92 -0.38 -4.29 4.36
N CYS A 93 -0.78 -4.07 5.62
CA CYS A 93 -1.43 -5.06 6.46
C CYS A 93 -2.93 -4.85 6.45
N TYR A 94 -3.70 -5.93 6.41
CA TYR A 94 -5.14 -5.90 6.22
C TYR A 94 -5.89 -6.65 7.30
N THR A 95 -7.11 -6.21 7.57
CA THR A 95 -8.14 -7.04 8.20
C THR A 95 -9.28 -7.27 7.21
N TRP A 96 -9.87 -8.45 7.23
CA TRP A 96 -10.95 -8.82 6.33
C TRP A 96 -12.07 -9.53 7.07
N ALA A 97 -13.29 -9.29 6.61
CA ALA A 97 -14.49 -9.93 7.12
C ALA A 97 -14.64 -11.34 6.53
N GLY A 98 -15.45 -12.17 7.20
CA GLY A 98 -15.85 -13.46 6.67
C GLY A 98 -16.69 -13.37 5.39
N SER A 99 -17.13 -12.18 4.98
CA SER A 99 -17.77 -11.96 3.68
C SER A 99 -16.77 -11.74 2.53
N GLY A 100 -15.47 -11.71 2.79
CA GLY A 100 -14.43 -11.38 1.80
C GLY A 100 -14.14 -9.89 1.64
N ARG A 101 -14.86 -9.03 2.37
CA ARG A 101 -14.62 -7.58 2.37
C ARG A 101 -13.40 -7.22 3.20
N ILE A 102 -12.49 -6.43 2.65
CA ILE A 102 -11.42 -5.77 3.38
C ILE A 102 -12.03 -4.67 4.27
N LEU A 103 -11.65 -4.66 5.54
CA LEU A 103 -12.17 -3.74 6.56
C LEU A 103 -11.19 -2.62 6.89
N THR A 104 -9.90 -2.95 7.02
CA THR A 104 -8.84 -1.97 7.32
C THR A 104 -7.59 -2.27 6.52
N GLN A 105 -6.81 -1.20 6.29
CA GLN A 105 -5.47 -1.23 5.70
C GLN A 105 -4.59 -0.34 6.55
N VAL A 106 -3.46 -0.89 7.00
CA VAL A 106 -2.52 -0.19 7.87
C VAL A 106 -1.10 -0.42 7.37
N ALA A 107 -0.28 0.63 7.41
CA ALA A 107 1.14 0.51 7.11
C ALA A 107 1.86 -0.32 8.17
N VAL A 108 2.96 -0.96 7.78
CA VAL A 108 3.81 -1.71 8.70
C VAL A 108 4.37 -0.82 9.80
N THR A 109 4.54 -1.37 10.99
CA THR A 109 5.22 -0.68 12.09
C THR A 109 6.72 -0.58 11.80
N SER A 110 7.46 0.24 12.56
CA SER A 110 8.90 0.50 12.37
C SER A 110 9.84 -0.72 12.53
N GLY A 111 9.29 -1.92 12.75
CA GLY A 111 9.99 -3.20 12.73
C GLY A 111 9.63 -4.11 11.55
N GLY A 112 8.86 -3.63 10.57
CA GLY A 112 8.39 -4.43 9.42
C GLY A 112 7.27 -5.42 9.75
N ALA A 113 6.71 -5.34 10.97
CA ALA A 113 5.61 -6.20 11.42
C ALA A 113 4.26 -5.47 11.31
N CYS A 114 3.21 -6.25 11.07
CA CYS A 114 1.84 -5.74 11.12
C CYS A 114 1.40 -5.41 12.56
N PRO A 115 0.55 -4.39 12.72
CA PRO A 115 0.01 -3.99 14.02
C PRO A 115 -1.07 -4.93 14.58
#